data_AF-A0A833ENC7-F1
#
_entry.id   AF-A0A833ENC7-F1
#
_cell.length_a   1.000
_cell.length_b   1.000
_cell.length_c   1.000
_cell.angle_alpha   90.00
_cell.angle_beta   90.00
_cell.angle_gamma   90.00
#
_symmetry.space_group_name_H-M   'P 1'
#
loop_
_entity.id
_entity.type
_entity.pdbx_description
1 polymer ?
#
loop_
_entity_poly.entity_id
_entity_poly.type
_entity_poly.pdbx_seq_one_letter_code
_entity_poly.pdbx_strand_id
1 'polypeptide(L)'
;MDAELQSDEELTLDTELPESSKPPLDTITQDSSAAGENYAGYPSDVISFYDQWRITMGDGSSARNLVNYEHEDYFFNTNDGTDWVVYKTPNSGGTTPNSSNTRSELRQSAEWTPEIGGKLTGTLKVM
;
A
#
# COMPACT_ATOMS: atom_id res chain seq x y z
N MET A 1 37.25 40.53 51.01
CA MET A 1 36.85 40.57 49.60
C MET A 1 36.46 39.15 49.27
N ASP A 2 35.27 38.83 49.72
CA ASP A 2 34.64 37.53 49.66
C ASP A 2 34.17 37.30 48.22
N ALA A 3 34.75 36.30 47.57
CA ALA A 3 34.27 35.81 46.30
C ALA A 3 33.37 34.60 46.60
N GLU A 4 32.07 34.83 46.62
CA GLU A 4 31.04 33.82 46.74
C GLU A 4 31.16 32.82 45.57
N LEU A 5 31.36 31.55 45.93
CA LEU A 5 31.22 30.40 45.05
C LEU A 5 29.74 30.29 44.65
N GLN A 6 29.44 30.60 43.40
CA GLN A 6 28.13 30.36 42.81
C GLN A 6 27.89 28.85 42.74
N SER A 7 26.75 28.45 43.29
CA SER A 7 26.19 27.11 43.30
C SER A 7 25.99 26.57 41.89
N ASP A 8 26.52 25.38 41.63
CA ASP A 8 26.20 24.57 40.46
C ASP A 8 24.71 24.19 40.49
N GLU A 9 23.92 24.74 39.58
CA GLU A 9 22.60 24.20 39.23
C GLU A 9 22.81 22.91 38.44
N GLU A 10 22.52 21.76 39.05
CA GLU A 10 22.28 20.52 38.31
C GLU A 10 21.03 20.70 37.43
N LEU A 11 21.26 20.81 36.12
CA LEU A 11 20.21 20.74 35.11
C LEU A 11 19.79 19.27 34.97
N THR A 12 18.83 18.82 35.77
CA THR A 12 18.18 17.52 35.58
C THR A 12 17.36 17.56 34.30
N LEU A 13 17.94 17.04 33.21
CA LEU A 13 17.27 16.87 31.93
C LEU A 13 16.38 15.61 32.00
N ASP A 14 15.27 15.72 32.71
CA ASP A 14 14.19 14.74 32.66
C ASP A 14 13.50 14.84 31.31
N THR A 15 14.12 14.23 30.30
CA THR A 15 13.46 13.93 29.03
C THR A 15 12.85 12.55 29.16
N GLU A 16 11.65 12.47 29.74
CA GLU A 16 10.79 11.31 29.56
C GLU A 16 10.53 11.15 28.05
N LEU A 17 11.00 10.03 27.49
CA LEU A 17 10.62 9.57 26.17
C LEU A 17 9.08 9.45 26.15
N PRO A 18 8.35 10.08 25.22
CA PRO A 18 6.94 9.80 25.11
C PRO A 18 6.79 8.34 24.67
N GLU A 19 6.21 7.52 25.56
CA GLU A 19 5.73 6.20 25.19
C GLU A 19 4.86 6.35 23.94
N SER A 20 5.24 5.68 22.87
CA SER A 20 4.43 5.61 21.66
C SER A 20 3.11 4.94 22.03
N SER A 21 2.07 5.73 22.25
CA SER A 21 0.71 5.23 22.37
C SER A 21 0.38 4.54 21.05
N LYS A 22 0.37 3.22 21.07
CA LYS A 22 -0.23 2.39 20.03
C LYS A 22 -1.65 2.93 19.78
N PRO A 23 -2.03 3.30 18.55
CA PRO A 23 -3.40 3.73 18.30
C PRO A 23 -4.36 2.58 18.67
N PRO A 24 -5.57 2.89 19.17
CA PRO A 24 -6.55 1.87 19.51
C PRO A 24 -6.85 1.02 18.27
N LEU A 25 -6.95 -0.29 18.47
CA LEU A 25 -7.51 -1.20 17.48
C LEU A 25 -8.96 -0.77 17.25
N ASP A 26 -9.22 -0.10 16.12
CA ASP A 26 -10.58 0.23 15.71
C ASP A 26 -11.37 -1.08 15.60
N THR A 27 -12.30 -1.23 16.53
CA THR A 27 -13.35 -2.25 16.48
C THR A 27 -14.28 -1.83 15.34
N ILE A 28 -14.04 -2.38 14.15
CA ILE A 28 -15.02 -2.29 13.05
C ILE A 28 -16.24 -3.11 13.49
N THR A 29 -17.27 -2.39 13.92
CA THR A 29 -18.62 -2.92 14.01
C THR A 29 -19.13 -3.06 12.57
N GLN A 30 -19.12 -4.27 12.03
CA GLN A 30 -19.85 -4.57 10.80
C GLN A 30 -21.34 -4.71 11.15
N ASP A 31 -22.06 -3.60 11.02
CA ASP A 31 -23.51 -3.64 10.87
C ASP A 31 -23.84 -4.39 9.57
N SER A 32 -24.57 -5.49 9.73
CA SER A 32 -24.85 -6.46 8.69
C SER A 32 -26.18 -6.11 8.03
N SER A 33 -26.16 -5.36 6.91
CA SER A 33 -27.36 -5.25 6.08
C SER A 33 -27.06 -5.06 4.59
N ALA A 34 -26.95 -6.17 3.88
CA ALA A 34 -27.53 -6.46 2.57
C ALA A 34 -26.98 -7.82 2.12
N ALA A 35 -27.85 -8.74 1.67
CA ALA A 35 -27.40 -10.00 1.07
C ALA A 35 -26.70 -9.69 -0.26
N GLY A 36 -25.38 -9.53 -0.21
CA GLY A 36 -24.48 -9.37 -1.34
C GLY A 36 -23.33 -10.37 -1.19
N GLU A 37 -22.89 -10.92 -2.31
CA GLU A 37 -21.84 -11.96 -2.43
C GLU A 37 -20.66 -11.70 -1.46
N ASN A 38 -20.07 -12.76 -0.87
CA ASN A 38 -18.87 -12.63 -0.04
C ASN A 38 -17.67 -12.28 -0.94
N TYR A 39 -17.48 -10.99 -1.22
CA TYR A 39 -16.33 -10.52 -1.99
C TYR A 39 -15.05 -10.64 -1.16
N ALA A 40 -13.96 -11.04 -1.81
CA ALA A 40 -12.61 -10.79 -1.31
C ALA A 40 -12.46 -9.28 -1.03
N GLY A 41 -12.14 -8.92 0.22
CA GLY A 41 -12.14 -7.53 0.68
C GLY A 41 -11.13 -6.67 -0.08
N TYR A 42 -9.91 -7.18 -0.24
CA TYR A 42 -8.83 -6.50 -0.94
C TYR A 42 -8.23 -7.37 -2.05
N PRO A 43 -7.59 -6.78 -3.07
CA PRO A 43 -6.80 -7.53 -4.05
C PRO A 43 -5.81 -8.52 -3.44
N SER A 44 -5.22 -8.20 -2.28
CA SER A 44 -4.36 -9.11 -1.51
C SER A 44 -5.01 -10.36 -0.96
N ASP A 45 -6.33 -10.39 -0.86
CA ASP A 45 -7.06 -11.60 -0.48
C ASP A 45 -7.19 -12.58 -1.67
N VAL A 46 -7.10 -12.08 -2.92
CA VAL A 46 -7.14 -12.89 -4.15
C VAL A 46 -5.74 -13.34 -4.58
N ILE A 47 -4.75 -12.44 -4.48
CA ILE A 47 -3.36 -12.71 -4.87
C ILE A 47 -2.43 -12.42 -3.68
N SER A 48 -1.83 -13.47 -3.14
CA SER A 48 -1.15 -13.45 -1.84
C SER A 48 0.26 -12.86 -1.82
N PHE A 49 0.90 -12.63 -2.98
CA PHE A 49 2.29 -12.17 -3.07
C PHE A 49 2.41 -10.68 -3.41
N TYR A 50 1.39 -9.88 -3.11
CA TYR A 50 1.37 -8.44 -3.42
C TYR A 50 2.37 -7.60 -2.63
N ASP A 51 2.88 -8.11 -1.51
CA ASP A 51 4.00 -7.55 -0.76
C ASP A 51 5.29 -7.44 -1.61
N GLN A 52 5.41 -8.25 -2.66
CA GLN A 52 6.54 -8.23 -3.59
C GLN A 52 6.40 -7.21 -4.72
N TRP A 53 5.30 -6.48 -4.79
CA TRP A 53 4.98 -5.60 -5.90
C TRP A 53 4.62 -4.19 -5.42
N ARG A 54 4.79 -3.23 -6.33
CA ARG A 54 4.25 -1.88 -6.23
C ARG A 54 3.41 -1.60 -7.47
N ILE A 55 2.52 -0.63 -7.41
CA ILE A 55 1.64 -0.29 -8.54
C ILE A 55 1.80 1.17 -8.93
N THR A 56 1.69 1.45 -10.22
CA THR A 56 1.42 2.79 -10.77
C THR A 56 0.04 2.78 -11.40
N MET A 57 -0.78 3.76 -11.07
CA MET A 57 -2.19 3.86 -11.47
C MET A 57 -2.40 4.83 -12.63
N GLY A 58 -3.59 4.77 -13.24
CA GLY A 58 -3.94 5.52 -14.45
C GLY A 58 -3.96 7.04 -14.31
N ASP A 59 -3.95 7.55 -13.08
CA ASP A 59 -3.79 8.98 -12.76
C ASP A 59 -2.32 9.39 -12.54
N GLY A 60 -1.38 8.44 -12.65
CA GLY A 60 0.05 8.63 -12.42
C GLY A 60 0.49 8.49 -10.96
N SER A 61 -0.44 8.31 -10.02
CA SER A 61 -0.11 8.03 -8.63
C SER A 61 0.47 6.62 -8.47
N SER A 62 1.10 6.33 -7.33
CA SER A 62 1.74 5.04 -7.09
C SER A 62 1.64 4.60 -5.63
N ALA A 63 1.45 3.30 -5.41
CA ALA A 63 1.43 2.69 -4.08
C ALA A 63 2.52 1.62 -3.96
N ARG A 64 3.19 1.59 -2.79
CA ARG A 64 4.34 0.69 -2.53
C ARG A 64 4.00 -0.52 -1.68
N ASN A 65 2.91 -0.46 -0.91
CA ASN A 65 2.40 -1.58 -0.14
C ASN A 65 1.02 -1.91 -0.68
N LEU A 66 0.85 -3.13 -1.19
CA LEU A 66 -0.38 -3.58 -1.81
C LEU A 66 -1.17 -4.56 -0.92
N VAL A 67 -0.68 -4.84 0.29
CA VAL A 67 -1.42 -5.62 1.28
C VAL A 67 -2.53 -4.75 1.86
N ASN A 68 -3.77 -5.23 1.78
CA ASN A 68 -4.99 -4.51 2.18
C ASN A 68 -5.14 -3.14 1.50
N TYR A 69 -4.70 -3.06 0.25
CA TYR A 69 -4.76 -1.84 -0.55
C TYR A 69 -5.67 -2.05 -1.76
N GLU A 70 -6.53 -1.07 -2.01
CA GLU A 70 -7.33 -0.98 -3.22
C GLU A 70 -7.46 0.48 -3.66
N HIS A 71 -7.90 0.66 -4.91
CA HIS A 71 -8.28 1.93 -5.48
C HIS A 71 -9.48 1.72 -6.40
N GLU A 72 -10.62 2.32 -6.03
CA GLU A 72 -11.92 2.11 -6.68
C GLU A 72 -11.91 2.28 -8.21
N ASP A 73 -11.19 3.27 -8.73
CA ASP A 73 -11.15 3.54 -10.17
C ASP A 73 -10.16 2.70 -10.98
N TYR A 74 -9.11 2.18 -10.34
CA TYR A 74 -7.90 1.71 -11.05
C TYR A 74 -7.46 0.30 -10.65
N PHE A 75 -7.68 -0.11 -9.41
CA PHE A 75 -7.16 -1.36 -8.85
C PHE A 75 -8.06 -1.91 -7.75
N PHE A 76 -8.94 -2.85 -8.09
CA PHE A 76 -10.00 -3.33 -7.19
C PHE A 76 -10.42 -4.76 -7.55
N ASN A 77 -11.29 -5.36 -6.73
CA ASN A 77 -11.81 -6.71 -6.97
C ASN A 77 -13.16 -6.73 -7.68
N THR A 78 -13.41 -7.77 -8.46
CA THR A 78 -14.74 -8.11 -8.97
C THR A 78 -14.97 -9.61 -8.86
N ASN A 79 -16.23 -10.02 -8.79
CA ASN A 79 -16.60 -11.43 -8.81
C ASN A 79 -17.69 -11.66 -9.86
N ASP A 80 -17.46 -12.61 -10.77
CA ASP A 80 -18.43 -13.09 -11.75
C ASP A 80 -18.63 -14.62 -11.67
N GLY A 81 -18.52 -15.18 -10.47
CA GLY A 81 -18.39 -16.62 -10.20
C GLY A 81 -16.93 -17.06 -9.97
N THR A 82 -15.98 -16.16 -10.14
CA THR A 82 -14.57 -16.28 -9.74
C THR A 82 -14.08 -14.91 -9.30
N ASP A 83 -13.23 -14.85 -8.28
CA ASP A 83 -12.63 -13.60 -7.82
C ASP A 83 -11.53 -13.15 -8.80
N TRP A 84 -11.63 -11.90 -9.26
CA TRP A 84 -10.68 -11.27 -10.16
C TRP A 84 -10.17 -9.96 -9.57
N VAL A 85 -8.86 -9.74 -9.73
CA VAL A 85 -8.28 -8.41 -9.55
C VAL A 85 -8.34 -7.66 -10.88
N VAL A 86 -8.92 -6.47 -10.84
CA VAL A 86 -9.10 -5.59 -11.98
C VAL A 86 -8.01 -4.52 -12.01
N TYR A 87 -7.41 -4.33 -13.19
CA TYR A 87 -6.53 -3.22 -13.50
C TYR A 87 -7.18 -2.39 -14.59
N LYS A 88 -7.62 -1.18 -14.23
CA LYS A 88 -8.34 -0.29 -15.15
C LYS A 88 -7.55 0.99 -15.33
N THR A 89 -7.44 1.46 -16.57
CA THR A 89 -6.75 2.72 -16.88
C THR A 89 -7.48 3.45 -18.02
N PRO A 90 -7.58 4.79 -17.99
CA PRO A 90 -8.12 5.55 -19.12
C PRO A 90 -7.09 5.63 -20.25
N ASN A 91 -7.54 5.95 -21.47
CA ASN A 91 -6.64 6.20 -22.61
C ASN A 91 -5.75 7.44 -22.41
N SER A 92 -6.23 8.41 -21.64
CA SER A 92 -5.52 9.64 -21.29
C SER A 92 -5.70 9.92 -19.81
N GLY A 93 -4.59 10.14 -19.12
CA GLY A 93 -4.46 10.12 -17.67
C GLY A 93 -3.04 10.49 -17.29
N GLY A 94 -2.62 10.18 -16.07
CA GLY A 94 -1.25 10.44 -15.64
C GLY A 94 -0.25 9.46 -16.25
N THR A 95 0.93 9.96 -16.59
CA THR A 95 2.02 9.15 -17.13
C THR A 95 3.27 9.27 -16.27
N THR A 96 4.22 8.35 -16.48
CA THR A 96 5.54 8.40 -15.85
C THR A 96 6.55 9.06 -16.79
N PRO A 97 7.67 9.62 -16.30
CA PRO A 97 8.59 10.44 -17.11
C PRO A 97 9.11 9.78 -18.41
N ASN A 98 9.16 8.46 -18.45
CA ASN A 98 9.73 7.70 -19.57
C ASN A 98 8.66 7.06 -20.47
N SER A 99 7.40 7.50 -20.38
CA SER A 99 6.32 6.92 -21.19
C SER A 99 5.23 7.93 -21.54
N SER A 100 4.70 7.83 -22.75
CA SER A 100 3.51 8.56 -23.20
C SER A 100 2.19 7.84 -22.90
N ASN A 101 2.26 6.60 -22.40
CA ASN A 101 1.08 5.76 -22.18
C ASN A 101 0.70 5.74 -20.69
N THR A 102 -0.60 5.80 -20.44
CA THR A 102 -1.22 5.55 -19.13
C THR A 102 -1.19 4.06 -18.80
N ARG A 103 -1.20 3.73 -17.51
CA ARG A 103 -1.17 2.35 -17.02
C ARG A 103 -1.79 2.23 -15.65
N SER A 104 -2.38 1.07 -15.37
CA SER A 104 -2.57 0.54 -14.02
C SER A 104 -1.80 -0.77 -13.96
N GLU A 105 -0.56 -0.72 -13.50
CA GLU A 105 0.42 -1.78 -13.74
C GLU A 105 1.27 -2.07 -12.49
N LEU A 106 1.47 -3.36 -12.21
CA LEU A 106 2.40 -3.82 -11.18
C LEU A 106 3.86 -3.75 -11.66
N ARG A 107 4.75 -3.33 -10.76
CA ARG A 107 6.20 -3.45 -10.91
C ARG A 107 6.76 -4.27 -9.75
N GLN A 108 7.56 -5.28 -10.07
CA GLN A 108 8.23 -6.08 -9.04
C GLN A 108 9.15 -5.19 -8.22
N SER A 109 9.12 -5.37 -6.90
CA SER A 109 9.93 -4.60 -5.98
C SER A 109 11.39 -5.03 -6.01
N ALA A 110 11.64 -6.33 -6.00
CA ALA A 110 12.97 -6.90 -6.17
C ALA A 110 13.45 -6.80 -7.63
N GLU A 111 14.75 -6.55 -7.82
CA GLU A 111 15.40 -6.50 -9.12
C GLU A 111 16.28 -7.74 -9.30
N TRP A 112 16.42 -8.19 -10.54
CA TRP A 112 17.17 -9.40 -10.91
C TRP A 112 17.76 -9.24 -12.32
N THR A 113 18.75 -10.06 -12.64
CA THR A 113 19.38 -10.10 -13.98
C THR A 113 18.96 -11.36 -14.74
N PRO A 114 19.03 -11.36 -16.09
CA PRO A 114 18.64 -12.52 -16.89
C PRO A 114 19.34 -13.83 -16.49
N GLU A 115 20.57 -13.76 -15.98
CA GLU A 115 21.36 -14.92 -15.53
C GLU A 115 20.79 -15.57 -14.25
N ILE A 116 20.19 -14.77 -13.36
CA ILE A 116 19.46 -15.27 -12.18
C ILE A 116 18.13 -15.89 -12.64
N GLY A 117 17.50 -15.27 -13.63
CA GLY A 117 16.22 -15.68 -14.20
C GLY A 117 15.02 -15.31 -13.34
N GLY A 118 13.82 -15.54 -13.89
CA GLY A 118 12.55 -15.27 -13.23
C GLY A 118 11.40 -15.94 -13.99
N LYS A 119 10.34 -16.31 -13.26
CA LYS A 119 9.13 -16.88 -13.85
C LYS A 119 7.91 -16.15 -13.30
N LEU A 120 7.14 -15.54 -14.20
CA LEU A 120 5.83 -14.99 -13.91
C LEU A 120 4.78 -15.83 -14.65
N THR A 121 3.69 -16.18 -13.98
CA THR A 121 2.57 -16.91 -14.57
C THR A 121 1.29 -16.22 -14.13
N GLY A 122 0.37 -16.01 -15.06
CA GLY A 122 -0.90 -15.36 -14.79
C GLY A 122 -2.00 -15.90 -15.69
N THR A 123 -3.21 -15.91 -15.16
CA THR A 123 -4.44 -16.18 -15.90
C THR A 123 -5.23 -14.88 -15.93
N LEU A 124 -5.59 -14.41 -17.12
CA LEU A 124 -6.26 -13.12 -17.31
C LEU A 124 -7.32 -13.20 -18.40
N LYS A 125 -8.24 -12.23 -18.37
CA LYS A 125 -9.21 -11.93 -19.42
C LYS A 125 -9.20 -10.41 -19.67
N VAL A 126 -9.38 -10.01 -20.93
CA VAL A 126 -9.53 -8.60 -21.32
C VAL A 126 -11.02 -8.29 -21.34
N MET A 127 -11.41 -7.20 -20.68
CA MET A 127 -12.79 -6.75 -20.50
C MET A 127 -13.06 -5.48 -21.31
#